data_AF-A0A654DE54-F1
#
_entry.id   AF-A0A654DE54-F1
#
_cell.length_a   1.000
_cell.length_b   1.000
_cell.length_c   1.000
_cell.angle_alpha   90.00
_cell.angle_beta   90.00
_cell.angle_gamma   90.00
#
_symmetry.space_group_name_H-M   'P 1'
#
loop_
_entity.id
_entity.type
_entity.pdbx_description
1 polymer ?
#
loop_
_entity_poly.entity_id
_entity_poly.type
_entity_poly.pdbx_seq_one_letter_code
_entity_poly.pdbx_strand_id
1 'polypeptide(L)' 'MRHNTNSAPALRRVGIYLVEGKIVLDYGIPSIEVIRCAKMPLKPDSRSE' A
#
# COMPACT_ATOMS: atom_id res chain seq x y z
N MET A 1 26.68 -10.54 -9.83
CA MET A 1 25.91 -10.42 -8.57
C MET A 1 25.19 -9.09 -8.58
N ARG A 2 23.90 -9.07 -8.95
CA ARG A 2 23.06 -7.86 -8.94
C ARG A 2 22.08 -8.02 -7.78
N HIS A 3 22.22 -7.20 -6.74
CA HIS A 3 21.25 -7.11 -5.66
C HIS A 3 19.93 -6.64 -6.26
N ASN A 4 18.95 -7.54 -6.30
CA ASN A 4 17.58 -7.20 -6.68
C ASN A 4 16.98 -6.42 -5.51
N THR A 5 17.04 -5.10 -5.55
CA THR A 5 16.40 -4.24 -4.54
C THR A 5 14.90 -4.26 -4.77
N ASN A 6 14.24 -5.30 -4.24
CA ASN A 6 12.79 -5.35 -4.10
C ASN A 6 12.35 -4.40 -2.98
N SER A 7 12.66 -3.10 -3.11
CA SER A 7 12.22 -2.08 -2.18
C SER A 7 10.77 -1.74 -2.53
N ALA A 8 9.81 -2.35 -1.83
CA ALA A 8 8.45 -1.85 -1.81
C ALA A 8 8.49 -0.32 -1.61
N PRO A 9 7.76 0.47 -2.41
CA PRO A 9 7.82 1.93 -2.30
C PRO A 9 7.41 2.31 -0.88
N ALA A 10 8.36 2.84 -0.11
CA ALA A 10 8.09 3.30 1.24
C ALA A 10 6.95 4.33 1.17
N LEU A 11 5.84 4.05 1.87
CA LEU A 11 4.67 4.92 1.94
C LEU A 11 5.03 6.15 2.81
N ARG A 12 5.80 7.09 2.25
CA ARG A 12 6.51 8.14 2.98
C ARG A 12 5.64 9.32 3.44
N ARG A 13 4.32 9.32 3.18
CA ARG A 13 3.42 10.44 3.53
C ARG A 13 2.08 9.92 4.05
N VAL A 14 1.47 10.65 4.98
CA VAL A 14 0.08 10.39 5.42
C VAL A 14 -0.87 10.50 4.21
N GLY A 15 -1.84 9.60 4.12
CA GLY A 15 -2.85 9.59 3.07
C GLY A 15 -3.53 8.24 2.93
N ILE A 16 -4.50 8.17 2.01
CA ILE A 16 -5.18 6.92 1.65
C ILE A 16 -4.41 6.27 0.50
N TYR A 17 -4.22 4.96 0.60
CA TYR A 17 -3.50 4.15 -0.37
C TYR A 17 -4.38 3.00 -0.86
N LEU A 18 -4.27 2.71 -2.15
CA LEU A 18 -4.78 1.49 -2.75
C LEU A 18 -3.68 0.44 -2.71
N VAL A 19 -4.02 -0.74 -2.22
CA VAL A 19 -3.12 -1.89 -2.13
C VAL A 19 -3.68 -3.02 -2.97
N GLU A 20 -2.86 -3.51 -3.89
CA GLU A 20 -3.09 -4.71 -4.67
C GLU A 20 -2.22 -5.82 -4.10
N GLY A 21 -2.84 -6.94 -3.72
CA GLY A 21 -2.16 -7.99 -3.00
C GLY A 21 -3.02 -9.21 -2.77
N LYS A 22 -2.45 -10.18 -2.06
CA LYS A 22 -3.11 -11.44 -1.69
C LYS A 22 -3.32 -11.47 -0.18
N ILE A 23 -4.52 -11.89 0.25
CA ILE A 23 -4.76 -12.22 1.66
C ILE A 23 -4.01 -13.51 1.98
N VAL A 24 -3.19 -13.45 3.02
CA VAL A 24 -2.42 -14.59 3.54
C VAL A 24 -2.71 -14.74 5.02
N LEU A 25 -2.64 -15.97 5.52
CA LEU A 25 -2.72 -16.25 6.95
C LEU A 25 -1.31 -16.60 7.41
N ASP A 26 -0.67 -15.69 8.13
CA ASP A 26 0.69 -15.88 8.62
C ASP A 26 0.66 -16.06 10.14
N TYR A 27 1.10 -17.23 10.63
CA TYR A 27 0.99 -17.63 12.04
C TYR A 27 -0.42 -17.44 12.65
N GLY A 28 -1.48 -17.66 11.86
CA GLY A 28 -2.87 -17.47 12.29
C GLY A 28 -3.35 -16.02 12.29
N ILE A 29 -2.52 -15.08 11.83
CA ILE A 29 -2.83 -13.66 11.73
C ILE A 29 -3.14 -13.33 10.26
N PRO A 30 -4.32 -12.75 9.96
CA PRO A 30 -4.63 -12.34 8.60
C PRO A 30 -3.74 -11.15 8.22
N SER A 31 -3.03 -11.30 7.10
CA SER A 31 -2.08 -10.34 6.56
C SER A 31 -2.30 -10.15 5.06
N ILE A 32 -1.73 -9.08 4.50
CA ILE A 32 -1.78 -8.81 3.05
C ILE A 32 -0.35 -8.82 2.53
N GLU A 33 -0.06 -9.76 1.63
CA GLU A 33 1.17 -9.73 0.84
C GLU A 33 0.98 -8.71 -0.30
N VAL A 34 1.74 -7.61 -0.24
CA VAL A 34 1.60 -6.47 -1.15
C VAL A 34 2.36 -6.74 -2.45
N ILE A 35 1.63 -6.71 -3.58
CA ILE A 35 2.21 -6.80 -4.93
C ILE A 35 2.46 -5.39 -5.47
N ARG A 36 1.48 -4.49 -5.31
CA ARG A 36 1.56 -3.09 -5.76
C ARG A 36 0.79 -2.18 -4.82
N CYS A 37 1.21 -0.93 -4.74
CA CYS A 37 0.45 0.11 -4.03
C CYS A 37 0.54 1.46 -4.74
N ALA A 38 -0.48 2.29 -4.53
CA ALA A 38 -0.55 3.65 -5.07
C ALA A 38 -1.24 4.58 -4.07
N LYS A 39 -0.82 5.85 -4.02
CA LYS A 39 -1.52 6.88 -3.23
C LYS A 39 -2.79 7.29 -3.96
N MET A 40 -3.93 7.27 -3.28
CA MET A 40 -5.19 7.70 -3.86
C MET A 40 -5.19 9.24 -4.02
N PRO A 41 -5.42 9.77 -5.23
CA PRO A 41 -5.55 11.20 -5.45
C PRO A 41 -6.92 11.66 -4.96
N LEU A 42 -7.02 11.92 -3.66
CA LEU A 42 -8.23 12.47 -3.06
C LEU A 42 -8.39 13.92 -3.47
N LYS A 43 -9.56 14.26 -4.03
CA LYS A 43 -10.02 15.65 -4.03
C LYS A 43 -10.38 16.04 -2.59
N PRO A 44 -10.23 17.32 -2.21
CA PRO A 44 -10.81 17.82 -0.97
C PRO A 44 -12.29 17.44 -0.90
N ASP A 45 -12.80 17.16 0.30
CA ASP A 45 -14.22 16.85 0.48
C ASP A 45 -15.04 18.04 -0.02
N SER A 46 -15.91 17.80 -1.01
CA SER A 46 -16.76 18.83 -1.62
C SER A 46 -17.81 19.39 -0.65
N ARG A 47 -17.98 18.77 0.53
CA ARG A 47 -18.85 19.24 1.62
C ARG A 47 -18.14 20.16 2.62
N SER A 48 -16.85 20.40 2.44
CA SER A 48 -16.06 21.30 3.30
C SER A 48 -16.09 22.76 2.85
N GLU A 49 -16.93 23.09 1.86
CA GLU A 49 -17.28 24.46 1.45
C GLU A 49 -18.58 24.92 2.12
#